data_AF-A0A6G1R6U5-F1
#
_entry.id   AF-A0A6G1R6U5-F1
#
_cell.length_a   1.000
_cell.length_b   1.000
_cell.length_c   1.000
_cell.angle_alpha   90.00
_cell.angle_beta   90.00
_cell.angle_gamma   90.00
#
_symmetry.space_group_name_H-M   'P 1'
#
loop_
_entity.id
_entity.type
_entity.pdbx_description
1 polymer ?
#
loop_
_entity_poly.entity_id
_entity_poly.type
_entity_poly.pdbx_seq_one_letter_code
_entity_poly.pdbx_strand_id
1 'polypeptide(L)'
;ETPELLPCGYLVGENNTISVTIKGICENSLDGLVFESLIPKPILQRYVSLLMEHRRIILSGPSGTGKTYLANRLSEYMVLREGRELADGIIATFNVDHKSSKELRQYLSNLADQCNSENNA
;
A
#
# COMPACT_ATOMS: atom_id res chain seq x y z
N GLU A 1 -7.65 -0.01 24.92
CA GLU A 1 -7.97 0.27 26.33
C GLU A 1 -9.47 0.35 26.51
N THR A 2 -9.93 0.06 27.72
CA THR A 2 -11.29 0.35 28.16
C THR A 2 -11.44 1.85 28.42
N PRO A 3 -12.50 2.51 27.93
CA PRO A 3 -12.72 3.93 28.14
C PRO A 3 -12.96 4.26 29.62
N GLU A 4 -12.54 5.46 30.03
CA GLU A 4 -12.61 5.95 31.41
C GLU A 4 -14.03 6.38 31.82
N LEU A 5 -14.85 6.84 30.88
CA LEU A 5 -16.21 7.31 31.13
C LEU A 5 -17.24 6.48 30.37
N LEU A 6 -18.49 6.52 30.84
CA LEU A 6 -19.63 6.07 30.05
C LEU A 6 -19.76 6.94 28.78
N PRO A 7 -20.32 6.43 27.68
CA PRO A 7 -20.43 7.19 26.42
C PRO A 7 -21.07 8.58 26.57
N CYS A 8 -22.11 8.70 27.41
CA CYS A 8 -22.76 9.99 27.70
C CYS A 8 -21.87 10.95 28.50
N GLY A 9 -20.89 10.44 29.26
CA GLY A 9 -19.93 11.23 30.03
C GLY A 9 -18.89 11.95 29.17
N TYR A 10 -18.78 11.64 27.88
CA TYR A 10 -17.95 12.39 26.94
C TYR A 10 -18.70 13.53 26.24
N LEU A 11 -20.02 13.63 26.42
CA LEU A 11 -20.87 14.69 25.87
C LEU A 11 -21.16 15.74 26.95
N VAL A 12 -20.11 16.45 27.39
CA VAL A 12 -20.19 17.44 28.47
C VAL A 12 -20.06 18.85 27.91
N GLY A 13 -20.85 19.79 28.46
CA GLY A 13 -20.87 21.19 28.04
C GLY A 13 -21.58 21.37 26.70
N GLU A 14 -21.01 22.21 25.82
CA GLU A 14 -21.56 22.48 24.48
C GLU A 14 -21.02 21.53 23.39
N ASN A 15 -20.19 20.56 23.77
CA ASN A 15 -19.60 19.59 22.83
C ASN A 15 -20.61 18.51 22.43
N ASN A 16 -21.37 18.79 21.36
CA ASN A 16 -22.33 17.84 20.76
C ASN A 16 -21.73 17.02 19.60
N THR A 17 -20.41 16.96 19.45
CA THR A 17 -19.76 16.26 18.34
C THR A 17 -19.25 14.89 18.78
N ILE A 18 -19.70 13.83 18.12
CA ILE A 18 -19.17 12.47 18.27
C ILE A 18 -18.21 12.20 17.12
N SER A 19 -16.92 12.05 17.41
CA SER A 19 -15.93 11.59 16.45
C SER A 19 -15.82 10.07 16.47
N VAL A 20 -16.05 9.43 15.32
CA VAL A 20 -15.81 7.99 15.15
C VAL A 20 -14.57 7.81 14.29
N THR A 21 -13.59 7.09 14.80
CA THR A 21 -12.36 6.75 14.08
C THR A 21 -12.24 5.24 13.96
N ILE A 22 -11.84 4.77 12.78
CA ILE A 22 -11.59 3.34 12.56
C ILE A 22 -10.18 3.05 13.09
N LYS A 23 -10.09 2.14 14.05
CA LYS A 23 -8.81 1.69 14.60
C LYS A 23 -7.94 1.09 13.49
N GLY A 24 -6.67 1.51 13.44
CA GLY A 24 -5.68 0.97 12.53
C GLY A 24 -5.49 1.72 11.21
N ILE A 25 -6.29 2.76 10.90
CA ILE A 25 -6.03 3.62 9.72
C ILE A 25 -4.64 4.29 9.86
N CYS A 26 -4.36 4.89 11.03
CA CYS A 26 -3.08 5.55 11.30
C CYS A 26 -1.90 4.56 11.44
N GLU A 27 -2.18 3.26 11.55
CA GLU A 27 -1.18 2.19 11.70
C GLU A 27 -0.88 1.50 10.36
N ASN A 28 -1.38 2.04 9.24
CA ASN A 28 -1.31 1.41 7.92
C ASN A 28 -1.81 -0.04 7.95
N SER A 29 -2.90 -0.29 8.69
CA SER A 29 -3.45 -1.63 8.85
C SER A 29 -4.05 -2.13 7.53
N LEU A 30 -4.12 -3.46 7.39
CA LEU A 30 -4.79 -4.08 6.25
C LEU A 30 -6.28 -3.65 6.15
N ASP A 31 -6.90 -3.32 7.28
CA ASP A 31 -8.30 -2.88 7.32
C ASP A 31 -8.51 -1.52 6.66
N GLY A 32 -7.52 -0.61 6.73
CA GLY A 32 -7.54 0.64 5.97
C GLY A 32 -7.56 0.39 4.46
N LEU A 33 -6.70 -0.52 3.98
CA LEU A 33 -6.67 -0.90 2.57
C LEU A 33 -7.97 -1.57 2.11
N VAL A 34 -8.58 -2.41 2.94
CA VAL A 34 -9.90 -3.02 2.67
C VAL A 34 -10.96 -1.95 2.51
N PHE A 35 -10.99 -0.96 3.41
CA PHE A 35 -11.96 0.13 3.38
C PHE A 35 -11.80 1.00 2.13
N GLU A 36 -10.58 1.40 1.78
CA GLU A 36 -10.33 2.24 0.61
C GLU A 36 -10.58 1.53 -0.72
N SER A 37 -10.16 0.26 -0.83
CA SER A 37 -10.26 -0.50 -2.07
C SER A 37 -11.61 -1.18 -2.29
N LEU A 38 -12.39 -1.35 -1.21
CA LEU A 38 -13.61 -2.16 -1.17
C LEU A 38 -13.38 -3.63 -1.58
N ILE A 39 -12.15 -4.11 -1.51
CA ILE A 39 -11.79 -5.50 -1.82
C ILE A 39 -11.89 -6.33 -0.54
N PRO A 40 -12.54 -7.52 -0.58
CA PRO A 40 -12.65 -8.39 0.58
C PRO A 40 -11.30 -8.67 1.27
N LYS A 41 -11.26 -8.51 2.59
CA LYS A 41 -10.05 -8.74 3.42
C LYS A 41 -9.32 -10.05 3.13
N PRO A 42 -10.00 -11.21 2.95
CA PRO A 42 -9.29 -12.46 2.65
C PRO A 42 -8.49 -12.42 1.34
N ILE A 43 -8.97 -11.66 0.34
CA ILE A 43 -8.30 -11.52 -0.95
C ILE A 43 -7.04 -10.68 -0.80
N LEU A 44 -7.16 -9.51 -0.17
CA LEU A 44 -6.01 -8.63 0.06
C LEU A 44 -4.96 -9.30 0.95
N GLN A 45 -5.40 -9.97 2.02
CA GLN A 45 -4.51 -10.71 2.91
C GLN A 45 -3.70 -11.76 2.14
N ARG A 46 -4.35 -12.49 1.21
CA ARG A 46 -3.66 -13.45 0.35
C ARG A 46 -2.61 -12.79 -0.54
N TYR A 47 -2.92 -11.66 -1.19
CA TYR A 47 -1.95 -10.96 -2.04
C TYR A 47 -0.77 -10.41 -1.26
N VAL A 48 -1.04 -9.84 -0.09
CA VAL A 48 -0.02 -9.37 0.83
C VAL A 48 0.89 -10.52 1.27
N SER A 49 0.35 -11.68 1.64
CA SER A 49 1.16 -12.85 2.01
C SER A 49 2.04 -13.31 0.85
N LEU A 50 1.50 -13.41 -0.36
CA LEU A 50 2.27 -13.80 -1.56
C LEU A 50 3.39 -12.80 -1.87
N LEU A 51 3.13 -11.50 -1.72
CA LEU A 51 4.16 -10.47 -1.92
C LEU A 51 5.26 -10.54 -0.86
N MET A 52 4.92 -10.83 0.40
CA MET A 52 5.92 -10.99 1.45
C MET A 52 6.78 -12.23 1.23
N GLU A 53 6.17 -13.33 0.80
CA GLU A 53 6.86 -14.62 0.63
C GLU A 53 7.69 -14.67 -0.65
N HIS A 54 7.11 -14.27 -1.78
CA HIS A 54 7.73 -14.43 -3.10
C HIS A 54 8.31 -13.14 -3.68
N ARG A 55 8.03 -11.97 -3.06
CA ARG A 55 8.45 -10.63 -3.53
C ARG A 55 7.94 -10.26 -4.92
N ARG A 56 7.02 -11.05 -5.48
CA ARG A 56 6.53 -10.92 -6.86
C ARG A 56 5.10 -11.44 -6.95
N ILE A 57 4.27 -10.79 -7.76
CA ILE A 57 2.91 -11.23 -8.07
C ILE A 57 2.57 -10.90 -9.53
N ILE A 58 1.75 -11.73 -10.15
CA ILE A 58 1.21 -11.49 -11.49
C ILE A 58 -0.30 -11.33 -11.37
N LEU A 59 -0.83 -10.18 -11.79
CA LEU A 59 -2.26 -9.92 -11.87
C LEU A 59 -2.70 -10.09 -13.33
N SER A 60 -3.55 -11.09 -13.59
CA SER A 60 -4.08 -11.39 -14.92
C SER A 60 -5.60 -11.35 -14.93
N GLY A 61 -6.19 -10.99 -16.07
CA GLY A 61 -7.64 -10.91 -16.23
C GLY A 61 -8.09 -9.89 -17.28
N PRO A 62 -9.39 -9.82 -17.60
CA PRO A 62 -9.95 -8.94 -18.62
C PRO A 62 -9.62 -7.45 -18.41
N SER A 63 -9.70 -6.64 -19.46
CA SER A 63 -9.57 -5.18 -19.34
C SER A 63 -10.66 -4.61 -18.42
N GLY A 64 -10.38 -3.50 -17.73
CA GLY A 64 -11.35 -2.82 -16.86
C GLY A 64 -11.61 -3.48 -15.49
N THR A 65 -10.94 -4.58 -15.15
CA THR A 65 -11.13 -5.30 -13.86
C THR A 65 -10.30 -4.75 -12.70
N GLY A 66 -9.72 -3.55 -12.83
CA GLY A 66 -9.00 -2.89 -11.73
C GLY A 66 -7.60 -3.44 -11.41
N LYS A 67 -6.99 -4.26 -12.29
CA LYS A 67 -5.63 -4.83 -12.06
C LYS A 67 -4.58 -3.77 -11.73
N THR A 68 -4.52 -2.68 -12.52
CA THR A 68 -3.58 -1.57 -12.30
C THR A 68 -3.86 -0.84 -10.99
N TYR A 69 -5.13 -0.61 -10.66
CA TYR A 69 -5.54 -0.02 -9.40
C TYR A 69 -5.10 -0.86 -8.21
N LEU A 70 -5.34 -2.18 -8.26
CA LEU A 70 -4.93 -3.11 -7.21
C LEU A 70 -3.40 -3.18 -7.08
N ALA A 71 -2.67 -3.21 -8.19
CA ALA A 71 -1.20 -3.21 -8.17
C ALA A 71 -0.65 -1.97 -7.43
N ASN A 72 -1.20 -0.78 -7.73
CA ASN A 72 -0.78 0.46 -7.09
C ASN A 72 -1.13 0.50 -5.59
N ARG A 73 -2.35 0.06 -5.22
CA ARG A 73 -2.74 0.03 -3.80
C ARG A 73 -1.92 -0.97 -3.00
N LEU A 74 -1.58 -2.12 -3.59
CA LEU A 74 -0.69 -3.08 -2.94
C LEU A 74 0.75 -2.56 -2.82
N SER A 75 1.28 -1.86 -3.82
CA SER A 75 2.63 -1.29 -3.73
C SER A 75 2.72 -0.19 -2.68
N GLU A 76 1.75 0.73 -2.64
CA GLU A 76 1.65 1.75 -1.58
C GLU A 76 1.59 1.11 -0.18
N TYR A 77 0.72 0.09 -0.03
CA TYR A 77 0.60 -0.64 1.23
C TYR A 77 1.91 -1.34 1.65
N MET A 78 2.67 -1.91 0.71
CA MET A 78 3.97 -2.52 1.00
C MET A 78 5.01 -1.51 1.48
N VAL A 79 5.05 -0.32 0.88
CA VAL A 79 5.96 0.76 1.31
C VAL A 79 5.64 1.19 2.75
N LEU A 80 4.37 1.49 3.00
CA LEU A 80 3.89 1.92 4.32
C LEU A 80 4.11 0.85 5.40
N ARG A 81 3.92 -0.42 5.05
CA ARG A 81 4.15 -1.55 5.96
C ARG A 81 5.61 -1.73 6.34
N GLU A 82 6.54 -1.39 5.45
CA GLU A 82 7.97 -1.39 5.75
C GLU A 82 8.40 -0.17 6.60
N GLY A 83 7.45 0.69 7.01
CA GLY A 83 7.73 1.89 7.80
C GLY A 83 8.33 3.03 6.98
N ARG A 84 8.22 2.96 5.65
CA ARG A 84 8.68 4.00 4.73
C ARG A 84 7.53 4.94 4.39
N GLU A 85 7.84 6.21 4.18
CA GLU A 85 6.86 7.19 3.70
C GLU A 85 6.66 7.07 2.19
N LEU A 86 5.48 7.47 1.70
CA LEU A 86 5.20 7.53 0.26
C LEU A 86 5.84 8.79 -0.34
N ALA A 87 7.09 8.67 -0.76
CA ALA A 87 7.82 9.70 -1.47
C ALA A 87 7.94 9.39 -2.98
N ASP A 88 8.14 10.45 -3.77
CA ASP A 88 8.35 10.33 -5.21
C ASP A 88 9.53 9.41 -5.53
N GLY A 89 9.32 8.50 -6.49
CA GLY A 89 10.35 7.56 -6.94
C GLY A 89 10.48 6.27 -6.13
N ILE A 90 9.80 6.14 -4.98
CA ILE A 90 9.80 4.87 -4.22
C ILE A 90 9.07 3.75 -4.98
N ILE A 91 7.98 4.11 -5.66
CA ILE A 91 7.21 3.20 -6.52
C ILE A 91 7.47 3.59 -7.96
N ALA A 92 8.16 2.73 -8.71
CA ALA A 92 8.35 2.93 -10.14
C ALA A 92 7.35 2.09 -10.93
N THR A 93 6.65 2.74 -11.87
CA THR A 93 5.64 2.10 -12.73
C THR A 93 6.08 2.22 -14.18
N PHE A 94 6.08 1.09 -14.89
CA PHE A 94 6.42 1.05 -16.30
C PHE A 94 5.30 0.41 -17.11
N ASN A 95 4.87 1.08 -18.17
CA ASN A 95 4.10 0.44 -19.23
C ASN A 95 5.08 -0.17 -20.21
N VAL A 96 4.97 -1.47 -20.49
CA VAL A 96 5.90 -2.16 -21.40
C VAL A 96 5.31 -2.17 -22.80
N ASP A 97 5.89 -1.35 -23.67
CA ASP A 97 5.61 -1.34 -25.11
C ASP A 97 6.91 -1.14 -25.91
N HIS A 98 6.80 -1.06 -27.24
CA HIS A 98 7.95 -0.90 -28.12
C HIS A 98 8.66 0.45 -27.95
N LYS A 99 7.98 1.49 -27.46
CA LYS A 99 8.52 2.84 -27.24
C LYS A 99 9.21 2.95 -25.88
N SER A 100 8.68 2.33 -24.84
CA SER A 100 9.20 2.41 -23.47
C SER A 100 10.35 1.45 -23.17
N SER A 101 10.62 0.49 -24.07
CA SER A 101 11.63 -0.56 -23.84
C SER A 101 13.05 -0.05 -23.59
N LYS A 102 13.42 1.14 -24.10
CA LYS A 102 14.73 1.76 -23.82
C LYS A 102 14.79 2.34 -22.40
N GLU A 103 13.74 3.03 -21.99
CA GLU A 103 13.62 3.64 -20.67
C GLU A 103 13.61 2.57 -19.57
N LEU A 104 12.83 1.50 -19.74
CA LEU A 104 12.82 0.38 -18.79
C LEU A 104 14.21 -0.26 -18.64
N ARG A 105 14.91 -0.48 -19.76
CA ARG A 105 16.28 -1.03 -19.72
C ARG A 105 17.24 -0.11 -18.99
N GLN A 106 17.17 1.18 -19.26
CA GLN A 106 18.01 2.16 -18.57
C GLN A 106 17.72 2.19 -17.06
N TYR A 107 16.45 2.19 -16.67
CA TYR A 107 16.05 2.18 -15.26
C TYR A 107 16.57 0.94 -14.54
N LEU A 108 16.38 -0.25 -15.13
CA LEU A 108 16.87 -1.51 -14.55
C LEU A 108 18.40 -1.56 -14.46
N SER A 109 19.12 -0.99 -15.44
CA SER A 109 20.58 -0.87 -15.39
C SER A 109 21.01 0.01 -14.22
N ASN A 110 20.42 1.21 -14.09
CA ASN A 110 20.74 2.14 -13.01
C ASN A 110 20.48 1.52 -11.63
N LEU A 111 19.38 0.78 -11.47
CA LEU A 111 19.08 0.05 -10.23
C LEU A 111 20.13 -1.02 -9.92
N ALA A 112 20.54 -1.81 -10.92
CA ALA A 112 21.56 -2.83 -10.73
C ALA A 112 22.90 -2.23 -10.30
N ASP A 113 23.28 -1.09 -10.90
CA ASP A 113 24.50 -0.36 -10.55
C ASP A 113 24.46 0.16 -9.10
N GLN A 114 23.31 0.71 -8.66
CA GLN A 114 23.11 1.16 -7.28
C GLN A 114 23.23 0.00 -6.27
N CYS A 115 22.59 -1.13 -6.53
CA CYS A 115 22.70 -2.31 -5.66
C CYS A 115 24.14 -2.84 -5.58
N ASN A 116 24.91 -2.76 -6.65
CA ASN A 116 26.32 -3.16 -6.64
C ASN A 116 27.19 -2.19 -5.84
N SER A 117 26.86 -0.90 -5.84
CA SER A 117 27.62 0.10 -5.07
C SER A 117 27.39 0.00 -3.56
N GLU A 118 26.17 -0.32 -3.11
CA GLU A 118 25.84 -0.50 -1.69
C GLU A 118 26.46 -1.76 -1.08
N ASN A 119 26.70 -2.80 -1.88
CA ASN A 119 27.36 -4.03 -1.42
C ASN A 119 28.90 -3.93 -1.31
N ASN A 120 29.49 -2.86 -1.85
CA ASN A 120 30.94 -2.62 -1.84
C ASN A 120 31.36 -1.54 -0.81
N ALA A 121 30.44 -1.12 0.05
CA ALA A 121 30.67 -0.23 1.19
C ALA A 121 30.46 -0.99 2.52
#